data_AF-A0A9W7MG83-F1
#
_entry.id   AF-A0A9W7MG83-F1
#
_cell.length_a   1.000
_cell.length_b   1.000
_cell.length_c   1.000
_cell.angle_alpha   90.00
_cell.angle_beta   90.00
_cell.angle_gamma   90.00
#
_symmetry.space_group_name_H-M   'P 1'
#
loop_
_entity.id
_entity.type
_entity.pdbx_description
1 polymer ?
#
loop_
_entity_poly.entity_id
_entity_poly.type
_entity_poly.pdbx_seq_one_letter_code
_entity_poly.pdbx_strand_id
1 'polypeptide(L)'
;MAAYQPGVAFSALCCLFLLGSASRITLPSDSNKVSLVLYYESLCPFSANFIVNYLPKLFQDDLISVVDLRLVPWGNAKLKGNDTFECQHGPAECLLNTVEACALDAWPKLNDHFPFIYCVEALVFKSKYFEWESCFEKLGLEAKPVNDCYSSELGKKLDLQYAAETNALEPPHKYVPWVVVDGQPLYEDYENYLSYVCKAYKGAAVPKACGGLTFNRIQDKETIHPVCYREMPASTLSSRTESTIMSWIQKMTTSMQLAQELTGYRDQTVPIPAAAAKVVPDIGIEDQGEMFPDLTSTLFTDSSPFKLLDDQAFRLNDMNRIAELLRTDDREMSDLSTSEGQTDWLAW
;
A
#
# COMPACT_ATOMS: atom_id res chain seq x y z
N MET A 1 40.72 65.09 -48.53
CA MET A 1 40.76 63.64 -48.23
C MET A 1 40.16 63.44 -46.85
N ALA A 2 39.14 62.58 -46.74
CA ALA A 2 38.72 61.74 -45.60
C ALA A 2 38.68 62.36 -44.17
N ALA A 3 37.73 62.07 -43.28
CA ALA A 3 36.74 61.01 -43.21
C ALA A 3 35.57 61.46 -42.31
N TYR A 4 34.38 61.03 -42.68
CA TYR A 4 33.10 61.21 -42.01
C TYR A 4 32.89 60.05 -41.01
N GLN A 5 32.48 60.32 -39.78
CA GLN A 5 32.13 59.30 -38.80
C GLN A 5 30.74 58.72 -39.06
N PRO A 6 30.49 57.42 -38.81
CA PRO A 6 29.14 56.93 -38.56
C PRO A 6 28.95 56.59 -37.08
N GLY A 7 27.88 57.16 -36.52
CA GLY A 7 27.35 56.83 -35.20
C GLY A 7 26.82 55.40 -35.14
N VAL A 8 26.98 54.79 -33.97
CA VAL A 8 26.53 53.45 -33.64
C VAL A 8 25.02 53.50 -33.40
N ALA A 9 24.24 52.89 -34.29
CA ALA A 9 22.81 52.70 -34.11
C ALA A 9 22.55 51.61 -33.06
N PHE A 10 21.90 51.97 -31.96
CA PHE A 10 21.36 51.00 -31.00
C PHE A 10 20.17 50.29 -31.64
N SER A 11 20.38 49.03 -32.04
CA SER A 11 19.30 48.12 -32.44
C SER A 11 18.58 47.64 -31.18
N ALA A 12 17.36 48.13 -30.98
CA ALA A 12 16.45 47.60 -29.97
C ALA A 12 15.94 46.22 -30.44
N LEU A 13 16.58 45.14 -29.99
CA LEU A 13 16.00 43.80 -30.08
C LEU A 13 14.79 43.75 -29.15
N CYS A 14 13.61 43.81 -29.76
CA CYS A 14 12.35 43.47 -29.14
C CYS A 14 12.33 41.95 -28.88
N CYS A 15 12.90 41.52 -27.75
CA CYS A 15 12.71 40.16 -27.25
C CYS A 15 11.24 39.99 -26.84
N LEU A 16 10.41 39.57 -27.80
CA LEU A 16 9.10 38.99 -27.54
C LEU A 16 9.31 37.76 -26.65
N PHE A 17 9.11 37.94 -25.34
CA PHE A 17 8.90 36.84 -24.41
C PHE A 17 7.60 36.13 -24.80
N LEU A 18 7.72 35.13 -25.68
CA LEU A 18 6.70 34.09 -25.82
C LEU A 18 6.74 33.28 -24.53
N LEU A 19 5.91 33.69 -23.56
CA LEU A 19 5.43 32.80 -22.50
C LEU A 19 4.69 31.66 -23.20
N GLY A 20 5.43 30.62 -23.57
CA GLY A 20 4.86 29.36 -23.99
C GLY A 20 4.16 28.75 -22.79
N SER A 21 2.87 29.02 -22.65
CA SER A 21 1.98 28.21 -21.83
C SER A 21 2.12 26.78 -22.33
N ALA A 22 2.78 25.92 -21.55
CA ALA A 22 2.72 24.49 -21.78
C ALA A 22 1.28 24.05 -21.51
N SER A 23 0.42 24.20 -22.52
CA SER A 23 -0.88 23.56 -22.55
C SER A 23 -0.61 22.06 -22.44
N ARG A 24 -1.02 21.47 -21.32
CA ARG A 24 -1.05 20.02 -21.19
C ARG A 24 -1.87 19.49 -22.35
N ILE A 25 -1.25 18.66 -23.19
CA ILE A 25 -2.01 17.85 -24.14
C ILE A 25 -2.70 16.79 -23.29
N THR A 26 -3.90 17.10 -22.80
CA THR A 26 -4.84 16.08 -22.39
C THR A 26 -5.24 15.38 -23.68
N LEU A 27 -4.62 14.22 -23.95
CA LEU A 27 -5.17 13.29 -24.93
C LEU A 27 -6.62 13.04 -24.50
N PRO A 28 -7.62 13.30 -25.36
CA PRO A 28 -8.98 12.88 -25.08
C PRO A 28 -8.92 11.38 -24.89
N SER A 29 -9.23 10.90 -23.69
CA SER A 29 -9.57 9.49 -23.55
C SER A 29 -10.84 9.31 -24.36
N ASP A 30 -10.76 8.60 -25.48
CA ASP A 30 -11.91 8.17 -26.29
C ASP A 30 -12.93 7.34 -25.48
N SER A 31 -12.58 7.02 -24.25
CA SER A 31 -13.40 6.36 -23.27
C SER A 31 -14.11 7.40 -22.39
N ASN A 32 -15.44 7.48 -22.50
CA ASN A 32 -16.32 8.21 -21.57
C ASN A 32 -16.28 7.67 -20.11
N LYS A 33 -15.26 6.88 -19.75
CA LYS A 33 -15.09 6.31 -18.41
C LYS A 33 -14.57 7.36 -17.42
N VAL A 34 -14.95 7.18 -16.17
CA VAL A 34 -14.48 7.96 -15.04
C VAL A 34 -13.15 7.38 -14.56
N SER A 35 -12.12 8.23 -14.46
CA SER A 35 -10.87 7.84 -13.83
C SER A 35 -11.07 7.65 -12.32
N LEU A 36 -10.66 6.49 -11.81
CA LEU A 36 -10.59 6.17 -10.39
C LEU A 36 -9.18 5.67 -10.07
N VAL A 37 -8.46 6.38 -9.21
CA VAL A 37 -7.11 6.01 -8.80
C VAL A 37 -7.09 5.75 -7.30
N LEU A 38 -6.51 4.61 -6.91
CA LEU A 38 -6.26 4.25 -5.51
C LEU A 38 -4.75 4.21 -5.29
N TYR A 39 -4.26 5.11 -4.42
CA TYR A 39 -2.90 5.04 -3.88
C TYR A 39 -2.95 4.38 -2.50
N TYR A 40 -2.13 3.36 -2.31
CA TYR A 40 -2.20 2.50 -1.14
C TYR A 40 -0.85 1.89 -0.77
N GLU A 41 -0.80 1.26 0.40
CA GLU A 41 0.33 0.45 0.87
C GLU A 41 -0.20 -0.92 1.26
N SER A 42 0.55 -1.96 0.89
CA SER A 42 0.11 -3.34 1.00
C SER A 42 -0.05 -3.84 2.44
N LEU A 43 0.56 -3.21 3.46
CA LEU A 43 0.39 -3.61 4.87
C LEU A 43 -0.41 -2.60 5.69
N CYS A 44 -0.92 -1.53 5.08
CA CYS A 44 -1.87 -0.66 5.76
C CYS A 44 -3.22 -1.38 5.91
N PRO A 45 -3.72 -1.63 7.14
CA PRO A 45 -4.97 -2.38 7.34
C PRO A 45 -6.19 -1.70 6.71
N PHE A 46 -6.16 -0.38 6.54
CA PHE A 46 -7.25 0.38 5.93
C PHE A 46 -7.21 0.35 4.40
N SER A 47 -6.01 0.27 3.82
CA SER A 47 -5.83 0.01 2.38
C SER A 47 -6.37 -1.38 2.04
N ALA A 48 -5.95 -2.39 2.81
CA ALA A 48 -6.44 -3.76 2.69
C ALA A 48 -7.97 -3.82 2.82
N ASN A 49 -8.53 -3.16 3.84
CA ASN A 49 -9.97 -3.07 4.04
C ASN A 49 -10.69 -2.43 2.83
N PHE A 50 -10.14 -1.35 2.27
CA PHE A 50 -10.72 -0.71 1.10
C PHE A 50 -10.72 -1.65 -0.12
N ILE A 51 -9.60 -2.32 -0.40
CA ILE A 51 -9.46 -3.25 -1.52
C ILE A 51 -10.37 -4.48 -1.36
N VAL A 52 -10.57 -4.96 -0.14
CA VAL A 52 -11.33 -6.20 0.13
C VAL A 52 -12.83 -5.94 0.30
N ASN A 53 -13.24 -4.84 0.93
CA ASN A 53 -14.63 -4.62 1.34
C ASN A 53 -15.33 -3.47 0.61
N TYR A 54 -14.58 -2.55 -0.02
CA TYR A 54 -15.15 -1.38 -0.69
C TYR A 54 -15.00 -1.48 -2.20
N LEU A 55 -13.79 -1.69 -2.69
CA LEU A 55 -13.46 -1.73 -4.11
C LEU A 55 -14.21 -2.80 -4.91
N PRO A 56 -14.51 -4.02 -4.38
CA PRO A 56 -15.26 -5.02 -5.13
C PRO A 56 -16.70 -4.60 -5.46
N LYS A 57 -17.23 -3.57 -4.78
CA LYS A 57 -18.54 -2.99 -5.11
C LYS A 57 -18.58 -2.36 -6.50
N LEU A 58 -17.42 -2.00 -7.09
CA LEU A 58 -17.35 -1.58 -8.50
C LEU A 58 -17.83 -2.63 -9.49
N PHE A 59 -17.64 -3.91 -9.16
CA PHE A 59 -18.01 -5.00 -10.05
C PHE A 59 -19.50 -5.38 -9.91
N GLN A 60 -20.20 -4.83 -8.91
CA GLN A 60 -21.64 -5.01 -8.75
C GLN A 60 -22.40 -4.14 -9.76
N ASP A 61 -23.47 -4.70 -10.35
CA ASP A 61 -24.31 -4.05 -11.38
C ASP A 61 -23.49 -3.41 -12.53
N ASP A 62 -22.31 -3.96 -12.82
CA ASP A 62 -21.41 -3.60 -13.94
C ASP A 62 -20.93 -2.13 -13.94
N LEU A 63 -20.79 -1.48 -12.77
CA LEU A 63 -20.28 -0.11 -12.71
C LEU A 63 -18.84 0.00 -13.26
N ILE A 64 -18.03 -1.06 -13.13
CA ILE A 64 -16.67 -1.11 -13.66
C ILE A 64 -16.60 -0.87 -15.18
N SER A 65 -17.68 -1.13 -15.93
CA SER A 65 -17.74 -0.85 -17.37
C SER A 65 -17.53 0.63 -17.72
N VAL A 66 -17.85 1.54 -16.79
CA VAL A 66 -17.70 3.00 -16.95
C VAL A 66 -16.56 3.58 -16.12
N VAL A 67 -15.70 2.75 -15.54
CA VAL A 67 -14.58 3.17 -14.70
C VAL A 67 -13.26 2.73 -15.34
N ASP A 68 -12.29 3.64 -15.29
CA ASP A 68 -10.88 3.34 -15.54
C ASP A 68 -10.16 3.31 -14.20
N LEU A 69 -10.01 2.10 -13.64
CA LEU A 69 -9.42 1.87 -12.32
C LEU A 69 -7.90 1.71 -12.44
N ARG A 70 -7.16 2.54 -11.69
CA ARG A 70 -5.71 2.46 -11.53
C ARG A 70 -5.35 2.20 -10.07
N LEU A 71 -4.47 1.23 -9.85
CA LEU A 71 -3.92 0.86 -8.55
C LEU A 71 -2.46 1.32 -8.48
N VAL A 72 -2.08 1.95 -7.37
CA VAL A 72 -0.73 2.50 -7.14
C VAL A 72 -0.19 2.02 -5.80
N PRO A 73 0.54 0.87 -5.76
CA PRO A 73 1.14 0.32 -4.54
C PRO A 73 2.44 1.06 -4.21
N TRP A 74 2.35 2.08 -3.36
CA TRP A 74 3.52 2.84 -2.87
C TRP A 74 3.18 3.56 -1.57
N GLY A 75 2.12 4.37 -1.61
CA GLY A 75 1.57 5.12 -0.48
C GLY A 75 2.59 5.96 0.29
N ASN A 76 2.74 5.72 1.59
CA ASN A 76 3.63 6.49 2.46
C ASN A 76 5.11 6.05 2.41
N ALA A 77 5.48 5.10 1.54
CA ALA A 77 6.88 4.73 1.35
C ALA A 77 7.74 5.95 0.95
N LYS A 78 8.98 5.96 1.44
CA LYS A 78 9.90 7.08 1.31
C LYS A 78 11.14 6.65 0.55
N LEU A 79 11.46 7.39 -0.51
CA LEU A 79 12.76 7.27 -1.16
C LEU A 79 13.87 7.68 -0.18
N LYS A 80 14.96 6.93 -0.23
CA LYS A 80 16.21 7.14 0.48
C LYS A 80 17.32 7.39 -0.55
N GLY A 81 18.57 7.49 -0.09
CA GLY A 81 19.72 7.61 -0.98
C GLY A 81 19.89 6.38 -1.86
N ASN A 82 20.58 6.50 -3.00
CA ASN A 82 20.91 5.38 -3.90
C ASN A 82 19.70 4.57 -4.41
N ASP A 83 18.57 5.24 -4.66
CA ASP A 83 17.32 4.64 -5.13
C ASP A 83 16.78 3.52 -4.22
N THR A 84 17.14 3.51 -2.94
CA THR A 84 16.51 2.64 -1.94
C THR A 84 15.27 3.31 -1.36
N PHE A 85 14.44 2.56 -0.65
CA PHE A 85 13.23 3.09 -0.03
C PHE A 85 12.85 2.32 1.22
N GLU A 86 12.13 3.00 2.10
CA GLU A 86 11.58 2.45 3.34
C GLU A 86 10.06 2.58 3.34
N CYS A 87 9.39 1.59 3.90
CA CYS A 87 7.95 1.54 4.02
C CYS A 87 7.54 1.62 5.50
N GLN A 88 6.37 2.18 5.80
CA GLN A 88 5.92 2.48 7.15
C GLN A 88 5.80 1.21 8.01
N HIS A 89 5.43 0.09 7.39
CA HIS A 89 5.25 -1.20 8.06
C HIS A 89 6.43 -2.16 7.83
N GLY A 90 7.60 -1.61 7.46
CA GLY A 90 8.86 -2.33 7.36
C GLY A 90 9.06 -3.10 6.04
N PRO A 91 10.10 -3.96 5.97
CA PRO A 91 10.53 -4.59 4.71
C PRO A 91 9.47 -5.49 4.04
N ALA A 92 8.57 -6.09 4.82
CA ALA A 92 7.51 -6.93 4.28
C ALA A 92 6.49 -6.11 3.47
N GLU A 93 6.21 -4.87 3.86
CA GLU A 93 5.39 -3.95 3.05
C GLU A 93 6.10 -3.57 1.77
N CYS A 94 7.38 -3.22 1.84
CA CYS A 94 8.15 -2.91 0.63
C CYS A 94 8.14 -4.08 -0.35
N LEU A 95 8.37 -5.31 0.13
CA LEU A 95 8.29 -6.51 -0.71
C LEU A 95 6.92 -6.64 -1.38
N LEU A 96 5.82 -6.51 -0.61
CA LEU A 96 4.48 -6.71 -1.12
C LEU A 96 4.02 -5.58 -2.05
N ASN A 97 4.43 -4.33 -1.80
CA ASN A 97 4.26 -3.23 -2.76
C ASN A 97 4.93 -3.59 -4.11
N THR A 98 6.18 -4.08 -4.10
CA THR A 98 6.87 -4.50 -5.33
C THR A 98 6.19 -5.70 -5.99
N VAL A 99 5.72 -6.68 -5.21
CA VAL A 99 4.99 -7.86 -5.73
C VAL A 99 3.71 -7.42 -6.46
N GLU A 100 2.94 -6.51 -5.88
CA GLU A 100 1.72 -6.01 -6.50
C GLU A 100 2.00 -5.09 -7.69
N ALA A 101 3.05 -4.27 -7.64
CA ALA A 101 3.57 -3.52 -8.78
C ALA A 101 3.92 -4.46 -9.95
N CYS A 102 4.59 -5.57 -9.67
CA CYS A 102 4.95 -6.59 -10.64
C CYS A 102 3.73 -7.36 -11.17
N ALA A 103 2.71 -7.60 -10.36
CA ALA A 103 1.45 -8.19 -10.81
C ALA A 103 0.72 -7.26 -11.81
N LEU A 104 0.73 -5.94 -11.56
CA LEU A 104 0.17 -4.94 -12.47
C LEU A 104 0.92 -4.90 -13.82
N ASP A 105 2.24 -5.04 -13.80
CA ASP A 105 3.08 -5.09 -15.02
C ASP A 105 2.89 -6.41 -15.80
N ALA A 106 2.92 -7.55 -15.09
CA ALA A 106 2.77 -8.87 -15.69
C ALA A 106 1.37 -9.12 -16.28
N TRP A 107 0.34 -8.54 -15.67
CA TRP A 107 -1.06 -8.72 -16.07
C TRP A 107 -1.78 -7.37 -16.26
N PRO A 108 -1.55 -6.65 -17.39
CA PRO A 108 -2.04 -5.28 -17.55
C PRO A 108 -3.56 -5.11 -17.58
N LYS A 109 -4.33 -6.19 -17.78
CA LYS A 109 -5.79 -6.13 -17.77
C LYS A 109 -6.30 -6.24 -16.34
N LEU A 110 -7.25 -5.38 -15.99
CA LEU A 110 -7.87 -5.34 -14.65
C LEU A 110 -8.36 -6.71 -14.16
N ASN A 111 -9.06 -7.45 -15.02
CA ASN A 111 -9.62 -8.76 -14.66
C ASN A 111 -8.55 -9.82 -14.40
N ASP A 112 -7.30 -9.59 -14.83
CA ASP A 112 -6.20 -10.52 -14.69
C ASP A 112 -5.38 -10.21 -13.42
N HIS A 113 -5.02 -8.93 -13.17
CA HIS A 113 -4.25 -8.57 -11.96
C HIS A 113 -5.08 -8.42 -10.69
N PHE A 114 -6.32 -7.91 -10.79
CA PHE A 114 -7.09 -7.55 -9.60
C PHE A 114 -7.40 -8.75 -8.69
N PRO A 115 -7.74 -9.95 -9.20
CA PRO A 115 -7.95 -11.12 -8.35
C PRO A 115 -6.73 -11.46 -7.48
N PHE A 116 -5.52 -11.29 -8.04
CA PHE A 116 -4.28 -11.53 -7.31
C PHE A 116 -4.07 -10.51 -6.19
N ILE A 117 -4.16 -9.21 -6.51
CA ILE A 117 -4.05 -8.12 -5.53
C ILE A 117 -5.11 -8.27 -4.42
N TYR A 118 -6.37 -8.52 -4.79
CA TYR A 118 -7.44 -8.78 -3.83
C TYR A 118 -7.11 -9.97 -2.92
N CYS A 119 -6.52 -11.04 -3.45
CA CYS A 119 -6.14 -12.20 -2.65
C CYS A 119 -5.04 -11.87 -1.64
N VAL A 120 -3.99 -11.16 -2.06
CA VAL A 120 -2.90 -10.71 -1.20
C VAL A 120 -3.45 -9.81 -0.08
N GLU A 121 -4.23 -8.80 -0.44
CA GLU A 121 -4.82 -7.86 0.51
C GLU A 121 -5.84 -8.53 1.45
N ALA A 122 -6.53 -9.58 1.00
CA ALA A 122 -7.39 -10.39 1.88
C ALA A 122 -6.60 -11.20 2.92
N LEU A 123 -5.35 -11.57 2.62
CA LEU A 123 -4.44 -12.17 3.59
C LEU A 123 -3.89 -11.12 4.54
N VAL A 124 -3.53 -9.94 4.05
CA VAL A 124 -3.12 -8.78 4.88
C VAL A 124 -4.22 -8.42 5.88
N PHE A 125 -5.46 -8.27 5.41
CA PHE A 125 -6.62 -7.95 6.23
C PHE A 125 -6.87 -8.98 7.35
N LYS A 126 -6.44 -10.24 7.15
CA LYS A 126 -6.51 -11.34 8.12
C LYS A 126 -5.23 -11.53 8.94
N SER A 127 -4.25 -10.63 8.79
CA SER A 127 -2.92 -10.71 9.41
C SER A 127 -2.14 -11.99 9.03
N LYS A 128 -2.30 -12.43 7.77
CA LYS A 128 -1.67 -13.62 7.16
C LYS A 128 -0.84 -13.29 5.93
N TYR A 129 -0.31 -12.07 5.85
CA TYR A 129 0.39 -11.55 4.66
C TYR A 129 1.61 -12.39 4.24
N PHE A 130 2.21 -13.17 5.15
CA PHE A 130 3.30 -14.10 4.84
C PHE A 130 2.86 -15.29 3.97
N GLU A 131 1.55 -15.51 3.79
CA GLU A 131 0.99 -16.56 2.94
C GLU A 131 0.69 -16.05 1.50
N TRP A 132 1.14 -14.85 1.12
CA TRP A 132 0.74 -14.18 -0.13
C TRP A 132 0.95 -15.04 -1.39
N GLU A 133 1.98 -15.87 -1.42
CA GLU A 133 2.30 -16.75 -2.56
C GLU A 133 1.23 -17.82 -2.80
N SER A 134 0.47 -18.18 -1.76
CA SER A 134 -0.68 -19.09 -1.90
C SER A 134 -1.74 -18.55 -2.86
N CYS A 135 -1.74 -17.24 -3.15
CA CYS A 135 -2.62 -16.63 -4.14
C CYS A 135 -2.35 -17.11 -5.57
N PHE A 136 -1.12 -17.52 -5.92
CA PHE A 136 -0.84 -18.09 -7.23
C PHE A 136 -1.60 -19.41 -7.41
N GLU A 137 -1.43 -20.35 -6.48
CA GLU A 137 -2.10 -21.66 -6.53
C GLU A 137 -3.62 -21.50 -6.46
N LYS A 138 -4.11 -20.69 -5.51
CA LYS A 138 -5.55 -20.47 -5.30
C LYS A 138 -6.27 -19.92 -6.55
N LEU A 139 -5.57 -19.11 -7.34
CA LEU A 139 -6.13 -18.48 -8.54
C LEU A 139 -5.72 -19.18 -9.84
N GLY A 140 -4.86 -20.20 -9.78
CA GLY A 140 -4.30 -20.87 -10.96
C GLY A 140 -3.42 -19.96 -11.82
N LEU A 141 -2.72 -19.00 -11.20
CA LEU A 141 -1.84 -18.05 -11.88
C LEU A 141 -0.40 -18.56 -11.93
N GLU A 142 0.30 -18.28 -13.03
CA GLU A 142 1.74 -18.56 -13.12
C GLU A 142 2.53 -17.59 -12.25
N ALA A 143 3.30 -18.11 -11.29
CA ALA A 143 4.10 -17.28 -10.38
C ALA A 143 5.32 -16.63 -11.05
N LYS A 144 5.85 -17.25 -12.11
CA LYS A 144 7.13 -16.88 -12.73
C LYS A 144 7.22 -15.41 -13.15
N PRO A 145 6.24 -14.81 -13.85
CA PRO A 145 6.33 -13.41 -14.26
C PRO A 145 6.49 -12.43 -13.08
N VAL A 146 5.75 -12.67 -11.99
CA VAL A 146 5.81 -11.84 -10.79
C VAL A 146 7.12 -12.11 -10.04
N ASN A 147 7.50 -13.38 -9.87
CA ASN A 147 8.73 -13.78 -9.16
C ASN A 147 10.00 -13.26 -9.81
N ASP A 148 10.11 -13.33 -11.14
CA ASP A 148 11.23 -12.77 -11.87
C ASP A 148 11.26 -11.24 -11.78
N CYS A 149 10.09 -10.60 -11.73
CA CYS A 149 9.99 -9.15 -11.66
C CYS A 149 10.43 -8.60 -10.30
N TYR A 150 9.83 -9.05 -9.19
CA TYR A 150 10.12 -8.46 -7.87
C TYR A 150 11.54 -8.78 -7.38
N SER A 151 12.18 -9.80 -7.98
CA SER A 151 13.58 -10.17 -7.75
C SER A 151 14.60 -9.46 -8.64
N SER A 152 14.16 -8.63 -9.58
CA SER A 152 15.03 -7.96 -10.56
C SER A 152 14.99 -6.43 -10.49
N GLU A 153 15.84 -5.80 -11.31
CA GLU A 153 15.83 -4.35 -11.54
C GLU A 153 14.49 -3.84 -12.09
N LEU A 154 13.66 -4.71 -12.68
CA LEU A 154 12.32 -4.33 -13.13
C LEU A 154 11.43 -3.95 -11.95
N GLY A 155 11.40 -4.75 -10.88
CA GLY A 155 10.64 -4.45 -9.66
C GLY A 155 11.05 -3.09 -9.09
N LYS A 156 12.36 -2.87 -8.91
CA LYS A 156 12.88 -1.58 -8.45
C LYS A 156 12.47 -0.41 -9.35
N LYS A 157 12.51 -0.59 -10.67
CA LYS A 157 12.09 0.43 -11.64
C LYS A 157 10.61 0.77 -11.50
N LEU A 158 9.74 -0.23 -11.31
CA LEU A 158 8.31 -0.03 -11.10
C LEU A 158 8.05 0.73 -9.80
N ASP A 159 8.74 0.36 -8.72
CA ASP A 159 8.64 1.07 -7.43
C ASP A 159 9.02 2.55 -7.57
N LEU A 160 10.14 2.86 -8.26
CA LEU A 160 10.54 4.25 -8.51
C LEU A 160 9.53 5.02 -9.38
N GLN A 161 8.85 4.33 -10.30
CA GLN A 161 7.78 4.94 -11.11
C GLN A 161 6.55 5.27 -10.25
N TYR A 162 6.11 4.35 -9.40
CA TYR A 162 5.00 4.59 -8.48
C TYR A 162 5.35 5.62 -7.40
N ALA A 163 6.61 5.67 -6.96
CA ALA A 163 7.13 6.73 -6.10
C ALA A 163 7.03 8.10 -6.78
N ALA A 164 7.48 8.21 -8.03
CA ALA A 164 7.42 9.47 -8.79
C ALA A 164 5.97 9.92 -9.02
N GLU A 165 5.07 8.98 -9.36
CA GLU A 165 3.64 9.26 -9.53
C GLU A 165 3.00 9.74 -8.22
N THR A 166 3.24 9.02 -7.11
CA THR A 166 2.65 9.33 -5.80
C THR A 166 3.20 10.65 -5.24
N ASN A 167 4.49 10.95 -5.45
CA ASN A 167 5.10 12.21 -5.02
C ASN A 167 4.67 13.42 -5.87
N ALA A 168 4.14 13.20 -7.07
CA ALA A 168 3.63 14.24 -7.95
C ALA A 168 2.13 14.56 -7.72
N LEU A 169 1.49 13.89 -6.76
CA LEU A 169 0.11 14.17 -6.37
C LEU A 169 -0.04 15.61 -5.91
N GLU A 170 -1.04 16.32 -6.46
CA GLU A 170 -1.40 17.65 -6.00
C GLU A 170 -2.89 17.77 -5.65
N PRO A 171 -3.24 18.06 -4.38
CA PRO A 171 -2.32 18.21 -3.24
C PRO A 171 -1.65 16.86 -2.85
N PRO A 172 -0.52 16.90 -2.14
CA PRO A 172 0.12 15.67 -1.66
C PRO A 172 -0.83 14.89 -0.75
N HIS A 173 -0.85 13.56 -0.89
CA HIS A 173 -1.62 12.71 0.00
C HIS A 173 -1.14 12.85 1.45
N LYS A 174 -2.09 12.81 2.39
CA LYS A 174 -1.82 12.94 3.84
C LYS A 174 -1.86 11.60 4.58
N TYR A 175 -2.42 10.59 3.93
CA TYR A 175 -2.63 9.24 4.44
C TYR A 175 -2.93 8.31 3.27
N VAL A 176 -2.99 7.01 3.56
CA VAL A 176 -3.58 5.99 2.68
C VAL A 176 -4.69 5.20 3.39
N PRO A 177 -5.67 4.63 2.67
CA PRO A 177 -5.87 4.73 1.22
C PRO A 177 -6.19 6.16 0.77
N TRP A 178 -5.61 6.58 -0.35
CA TRP A 178 -5.88 7.88 -0.98
C TRP A 178 -6.63 7.67 -2.28
N VAL A 179 -7.91 8.03 -2.29
CA VAL A 179 -8.82 7.78 -3.41
C VAL A 179 -9.06 9.06 -4.20
N VAL A 180 -8.88 8.98 -5.51
CA VAL A 180 -9.05 10.10 -6.44
C VAL A 180 -10.05 9.71 -7.53
N VAL A 181 -11.11 10.52 -7.71
CA VAL A 181 -12.12 10.32 -8.76
C VAL A 181 -12.13 11.53 -9.69
N ASP A 182 -11.92 11.32 -10.99
CA ASP A 182 -11.85 12.38 -12.01
C ASP A 182 -10.91 13.54 -11.60
N GLY A 183 -9.75 13.18 -11.03
CA GLY A 183 -8.74 14.12 -10.52
C GLY A 183 -9.08 14.79 -9.17
N GLN A 184 -10.21 14.47 -8.55
CA GLN A 184 -10.62 15.01 -7.26
C GLN A 184 -10.30 14.02 -6.12
N PRO A 185 -9.41 14.36 -5.17
CA PRO A 185 -9.22 13.56 -3.97
C PRO A 185 -10.46 13.62 -3.08
N LEU A 186 -10.88 12.48 -2.54
CA LEU A 186 -12.14 12.36 -1.79
C LEU A 186 -12.03 12.66 -0.29
N TYR A 187 -10.80 12.80 0.20
CA TYR A 187 -10.49 13.03 1.62
C TYR A 187 -11.27 12.08 2.55
N GLU A 188 -12.05 12.62 3.48
CA GLU A 188 -12.73 11.84 4.51
C GLU A 188 -13.93 11.04 3.99
N ASP A 189 -14.37 11.32 2.76
CA ASP A 189 -15.51 10.66 2.11
C ASP A 189 -15.06 9.59 1.10
N TYR A 190 -13.81 9.11 1.21
CA TYR A 190 -13.21 8.14 0.27
C TYR A 190 -14.00 6.82 0.17
N GLU A 191 -14.67 6.41 1.25
CA GLU A 191 -15.53 5.22 1.26
C GLU A 191 -16.77 5.37 0.35
N ASN A 192 -17.20 6.60 0.08
CA ASN A 192 -18.34 6.94 -0.76
C ASN A 192 -17.99 7.09 -2.25
N TYR A 193 -16.81 6.61 -2.67
CA TYR A 193 -16.28 6.78 -4.02
C TYR A 193 -17.25 6.38 -5.16
N LEU A 194 -18.14 5.39 -4.95
CA LEU A 194 -19.17 5.00 -5.93
C LEU A 194 -20.09 6.17 -6.30
N SER A 195 -20.51 6.96 -5.31
CA SER A 195 -21.35 8.15 -5.54
C SER A 195 -20.61 9.21 -6.34
N TYR A 196 -19.29 9.38 -6.10
CA TYR A 196 -18.46 10.29 -6.87
C TYR A 196 -18.24 9.81 -8.31
N VAL A 197 -18.03 8.51 -8.51
CA VAL A 197 -17.95 7.91 -9.84
C VAL A 197 -19.23 8.20 -10.63
N CYS A 198 -20.38 7.91 -10.03
CA CYS A 198 -21.67 8.18 -10.66
C CYS A 198 -21.91 9.68 -10.93
N LYS A 199 -21.42 10.57 -10.06
CA LYS A 199 -21.48 12.02 -10.27
C LYS A 199 -20.63 12.48 -11.47
N ALA A 200 -19.43 11.91 -11.58
CA ALA A 200 -18.43 12.31 -12.56
C ALA A 200 -18.71 11.72 -13.95
N TYR A 201 -19.47 10.63 -14.02
CA TYR A 201 -19.81 9.97 -15.28
C TYR A 201 -20.68 10.87 -16.18
N LYS A 202 -20.22 11.11 -17.40
CA LYS A 202 -20.85 11.99 -18.40
C LYS A 202 -21.45 11.23 -19.59
N GLY A 203 -21.40 9.89 -19.57
CA GLY A 203 -21.95 9.07 -20.65
C GLY A 203 -23.49 9.04 -20.66
N ALA A 204 -24.07 8.80 -21.83
CA ALA A 204 -25.52 8.87 -22.04
C ALA A 204 -26.31 7.77 -21.30
N ALA A 205 -25.74 6.56 -21.18
CA ALA A 205 -26.34 5.45 -20.48
C ALA A 205 -25.78 5.37 -19.06
N VAL A 206 -26.52 5.92 -18.09
CA VAL A 206 -26.16 5.89 -16.67
C VAL A 206 -26.27 4.45 -16.14
N PRO A 207 -25.20 3.89 -15.54
CA PRO A 207 -25.24 2.55 -14.97
C PRO A 207 -26.33 2.40 -13.91
N LYS A 208 -26.94 1.21 -13.84
CA LYS A 208 -27.95 0.88 -12.82
C LYS A 208 -27.42 1.06 -11.40
N ALA A 209 -26.14 0.76 -11.18
CA ALA A 209 -25.45 0.97 -9.90
C ALA A 209 -25.53 2.41 -9.38
N CYS A 210 -25.72 3.41 -10.26
CA CYS A 210 -25.89 4.80 -9.88
C CYS A 210 -27.33 5.12 -9.40
N GLY A 211 -28.29 4.23 -9.66
CA GLY A 211 -29.66 4.37 -9.18
C GLY A 211 -29.78 4.00 -7.70
N GLY A 212 -30.05 4.99 -6.85
CA GLY A 212 -30.26 4.79 -5.41
C GLY A 212 -29.06 5.11 -4.51
N LEU A 213 -27.91 5.46 -5.10
CA LEU A 213 -26.82 6.09 -4.35
C LEU A 213 -27.27 7.49 -3.95
N THR A 214 -27.60 7.64 -2.67
CA THR A 214 -27.91 8.94 -2.09
C THR A 214 -26.59 9.61 -1.73
N PHE A 215 -26.40 10.87 -2.16
CA PHE A 215 -25.41 11.76 -1.55
C PHE A 215 -25.90 12.07 -0.13
N ASN A 216 -25.82 11.08 0.76
CA ASN A 216 -26.08 11.33 2.16
C ASN A 216 -24.92 12.19 2.65
N ARG A 217 -25.23 13.48 2.78
CA ARG A 217 -24.42 14.49 3.44
C ARG A 217 -23.95 13.88 4.76
N ILE A 218 -22.63 13.75 4.86
CA ILE A 218 -21.82 13.31 6.00
C ILE A 218 -22.66 13.39 7.29
N GLN A 219 -23.03 12.23 7.84
CA GLN A 219 -23.36 12.22 9.26
C GLN A 219 -22.06 12.52 9.98
N ASP A 220 -22.02 13.66 10.68
CA ASP A 220 -21.01 13.97 11.68
C ASP A 220 -21.03 12.86 12.72
N LYS A 221 -20.33 11.76 12.43
CA LYS A 221 -19.91 10.82 13.42
C LYS A 221 -18.44 11.12 13.62
N GLU A 222 -18.15 11.70 14.77
CA GLU A 222 -16.82 11.90 15.30
C GLU A 222 -16.19 10.52 15.51
N THR A 223 -15.70 9.93 14.42
CA THR A 223 -15.07 8.62 14.38
C THR A 223 -13.66 8.80 13.88
N ILE A 224 -12.72 8.18 14.59
CA ILE A 224 -11.31 8.06 14.18
C ILE A 224 -11.29 7.71 12.69
N HIS A 225 -10.73 8.60 11.88
CA HIS A 225 -10.63 8.40 10.44
C HIS A 225 -9.72 7.19 10.18
N PRO A 226 -10.26 6.06 9.69
CA PRO A 226 -9.56 4.78 9.67
C PRO A 226 -8.58 4.75 8.49
N VAL A 227 -7.41 5.37 8.68
CA VAL A 227 -6.35 5.52 7.65
C VAL A 227 -4.95 5.38 8.24
N CYS A 228 -3.97 5.06 7.39
CA CYS A 228 -2.55 5.09 7.72
C CYS A 228 -1.97 6.46 7.37
N TYR A 229 -1.71 7.27 8.39
CA TYR A 229 -1.19 8.63 8.20
C TYR A 229 0.24 8.62 7.70
N ARG A 230 0.52 9.52 6.77
CA ARG A 230 1.89 9.81 6.36
C ARG A 230 2.64 10.38 7.55
N GLU A 231 3.78 9.80 7.88
CA GLU A 231 4.66 10.36 8.91
C GLU A 231 5.06 11.79 8.52
N MET A 232 4.76 12.75 9.39
CA MET A 232 5.24 14.12 9.21
C MET A 232 6.76 14.14 9.39
N PRO A 233 7.53 14.82 8.51
CA PRO A 233 8.92 15.08 8.80
C PRO A 233 9.01 15.83 10.13
N ALA A 234 9.90 15.38 11.02
CA ALA A 234 10.11 16.03 12.31
C ALA A 234 10.38 17.52 12.07
N SER A 235 9.44 18.37 12.43
CA SER A 235 9.61 19.81 12.31
C SER A 235 10.80 20.21 13.17
N THR A 236 11.69 21.02 12.61
CA THR A 236 12.75 21.72 13.33
C THR A 236 12.17 22.80 14.24
N LEU A 237 11.33 22.45 15.23
CA LEU A 237 11.13 23.23 16.45
C LEU A 237 10.30 22.49 17.52
N SER A 238 10.98 22.05 18.58
CA SER A 238 10.51 21.97 19.97
C SER A 238 9.06 21.52 20.25
N SER A 239 8.88 20.22 20.49
CA SER A 239 8.09 19.76 21.65
C SER A 239 8.70 18.48 22.22
N ARG A 240 9.82 18.66 22.93
CA ARG A 240 10.30 17.69 23.93
C ARG A 240 9.28 17.63 25.06
N THR A 241 8.37 16.67 24.96
CA THR A 241 7.89 15.90 26.10
C THR A 241 7.67 14.47 25.62
N GLU A 242 8.77 13.79 25.28
CA GLU A 242 8.74 12.33 25.28
C GLU A 242 8.54 11.90 26.74
N SER A 243 7.32 11.49 27.06
CA SER A 243 7.04 10.77 28.29
C SER A 243 7.97 9.56 28.32
N THR A 244 8.73 9.40 29.40
CA THR A 244 9.62 8.26 29.67
C THR A 244 8.91 6.92 29.44
N ILE A 245 7.58 6.91 29.56
CA ILE A 245 6.71 5.77 29.31
C ILE A 245 6.78 5.28 27.85
N MET A 246 6.85 6.19 26.84
CA MET A 246 6.92 5.77 25.43
C MET A 246 8.27 5.15 25.08
N SER A 247 9.37 5.68 25.64
CA SER A 247 10.70 5.07 25.52
C SER A 247 10.77 3.69 26.19
N TRP A 248 10.08 3.51 27.33
CA TRP A 248 9.97 2.21 28.01
C TRP A 248 9.09 1.22 27.26
N ILE A 249 7.95 1.64 26.71
CA ILE A 249 7.07 0.79 25.89
C ILE A 249 7.83 0.32 24.65
N GLN A 250 8.53 1.22 23.97
CA GLN A 250 9.27 0.88 22.75
C GLN A 250 10.44 -0.08 23.02
N LYS A 251 11.16 0.10 24.13
CA LYS A 251 12.19 -0.84 24.59
C LYS A 251 11.63 -2.20 25.01
N MET A 252 10.44 -2.24 25.60
CA MET A 252 9.78 -3.50 25.97
C MET A 252 9.29 -4.26 24.73
N THR A 253 8.74 -3.57 23.73
CA THR A 253 8.28 -4.19 22.48
C THR A 253 9.45 -4.79 21.69
N THR A 254 10.59 -4.09 21.57
CA THR A 254 11.80 -4.64 20.92
C THR A 254 12.39 -5.81 21.70
N SER A 255 12.35 -5.77 23.04
CA SER A 255 12.82 -6.89 23.89
C SER A 255 11.93 -8.13 23.75
N MET A 256 10.63 -7.94 23.56
CA MET A 256 9.65 -9.03 23.40
C MET A 256 9.75 -9.67 22.00
N GLN A 257 10.02 -8.88 20.96
CA GLN A 257 10.31 -9.37 19.61
C GLN A 257 11.63 -10.16 19.55
N LEU A 258 12.70 -9.68 20.22
CA LEU A 258 13.95 -10.42 20.34
C LEU A 258 13.79 -11.76 21.10
N ALA A 259 12.93 -11.79 22.12
CA ALA A 259 12.66 -13.02 22.86
C ALA A 259 11.93 -14.07 22.01
N GLN A 260 11.01 -13.64 21.14
CA GLN A 260 10.30 -14.54 20.21
C GLN A 260 11.22 -15.14 19.14
N GLU A 261 12.20 -14.38 18.65
CA GLU A 261 13.19 -14.87 17.68
C GLU A 261 14.22 -15.83 18.30
N LEU A 262 14.61 -15.61 19.56
CA LEU A 262 15.63 -16.44 20.22
C LEU A 262 15.11 -17.75 20.81
N THR A 263 13.83 -17.87 21.14
CA THR A 263 13.31 -19.06 21.85
C THR A 263 12.43 -19.98 21.01
N GLY A 264 12.06 -19.61 19.77
CA GLY A 264 11.22 -20.45 18.89
C GLY A 264 9.91 -20.91 19.55
N TYR A 265 9.39 -20.13 20.51
CA TYR A 265 8.29 -20.55 21.37
C TYR A 265 6.96 -20.36 20.63
N ARG A 266 6.43 -21.47 20.10
CA ARG A 266 5.08 -21.56 19.54
C ARG A 266 4.08 -21.58 20.69
N ASP A 267 3.18 -20.60 20.69
CA ASP A 267 2.10 -20.41 21.67
C ASP A 267 1.34 -21.73 21.93
N GLN A 268 1.55 -22.30 23.12
CA GLN A 268 0.68 -23.35 23.64
C GLN A 268 -0.37 -22.67 24.49
N THR A 269 -1.60 -22.67 23.98
CA THR A 269 -2.80 -22.32 24.74
C THR A 269 -2.85 -23.13 26.04
N VAL A 270 -2.65 -22.46 27.18
CA VAL A 270 -2.87 -23.04 28.51
C VAL A 270 -4.29 -22.69 28.97
N PRO A 271 -5.08 -23.64 29.52
CA PRO A 271 -6.47 -23.39 29.90
C PRO A 271 -6.58 -22.52 31.16
N ILE A 272 -7.60 -21.67 31.19
CA ILE A 272 -8.00 -20.87 32.36
C ILE A 272 -8.40 -21.81 33.51
N PRO A 273 -7.82 -21.68 34.72
CA PRO A 273 -8.26 -22.46 35.87
C PRO A 273 -9.62 -21.97 36.39
N ALA A 274 -10.55 -22.92 36.55
CA ALA A 274 -11.86 -22.72 37.14
C ALA A 274 -11.76 -22.37 38.63
N ALA A 275 -11.88 -21.09 38.96
CA ALA A 275 -12.16 -20.63 40.32
C ALA A 275 -12.75 -19.21 40.34
N ALA A 276 -13.94 -19.05 39.76
CA ALA A 276 -14.85 -17.96 40.09
C ALA A 276 -16.29 -18.40 39.77
N ALA A 277 -16.85 -19.23 40.65
CA ALA A 277 -18.26 -19.53 40.66
C ALA A 277 -18.94 -18.83 41.84
N LYS A 278 -20.17 -18.35 41.58
CA LYS A 278 -21.21 -17.75 42.45
C LYS A 278 -21.27 -16.21 42.34
N VAL A 279 -22.40 -15.57 42.01
CA VAL A 279 -23.84 -15.87 42.19
C VAL A 279 -24.66 -15.19 41.07
N VAL A 280 -25.81 -15.77 40.69
CA VAL A 280 -27.15 -15.16 40.36
C VAL A 280 -27.85 -15.96 39.22
N PRO A 281 -29.19 -16.19 39.27
CA PRO A 281 -29.81 -17.45 38.85
C PRO A 281 -30.50 -17.43 37.47
N ASP A 282 -30.77 -18.67 37.02
CA ASP A 282 -31.67 -19.17 35.97
C ASP A 282 -32.61 -18.16 35.27
N ILE A 283 -32.41 -18.05 33.96
CA ILE A 283 -33.49 -17.97 32.96
C ILE A 283 -33.05 -18.82 31.76
N GLY A 284 -33.71 -19.95 31.52
CA GLY A 284 -33.53 -20.75 30.31
C GLY A 284 -34.26 -20.16 29.10
N ILE A 285 -33.90 -20.60 27.90
CA ILE A 285 -34.78 -20.81 26.73
C ILE A 285 -34.00 -21.64 25.69
N GLU A 286 -34.74 -22.55 25.08
CA GLU A 286 -34.39 -23.48 23.99
C GLU A 286 -33.69 -22.84 22.79
N ASP A 287 -32.83 -23.60 22.12
CA ASP A 287 -32.46 -23.32 20.72
C ASP A 287 -32.87 -24.51 19.85
N GLN A 288 -33.78 -24.23 18.92
CA GLN A 288 -34.25 -25.18 17.91
C GLN A 288 -33.28 -25.20 16.73
N GLY A 289 -33.13 -26.38 16.14
CA GLY A 289 -32.28 -26.59 14.98
C GLY A 289 -32.83 -26.06 13.65
N GLU A 290 -31.94 -26.23 12.67
CA GLU A 290 -32.14 -26.33 11.22
C GLU A 290 -32.23 -25.02 10.41
N MET A 291 -31.32 -24.83 9.43
CA MET A 291 -31.47 -25.36 8.06
C MET A 291 -30.29 -24.99 7.13
N PHE A 292 -29.70 -26.02 6.50
CA PHE A 292 -28.79 -26.02 5.33
C PHE A 292 -29.56 -25.75 4.02
N PRO A 293 -28.98 -25.49 2.80
CA PRO A 293 -27.98 -26.32 2.08
C PRO A 293 -26.85 -25.53 1.36
N ASP A 294 -25.61 -26.04 1.30
CA ASP A 294 -25.03 -27.15 0.51
C ASP A 294 -24.73 -26.78 -0.95
N LEU A 295 -23.45 -26.87 -1.30
CA LEU A 295 -22.93 -27.14 -2.63
C LEU A 295 -21.51 -27.72 -2.46
N THR A 296 -21.45 -29.00 -2.12
CA THR A 296 -20.27 -29.84 -2.39
C THR A 296 -20.63 -30.95 -3.36
N SER A 297 -19.87 -31.09 -4.44
CA SER A 297 -19.21 -32.35 -4.83
C SER A 297 -18.62 -32.23 -6.23
N THR A 298 -17.31 -32.43 -6.34
CA THR A 298 -16.80 -33.63 -7.01
C THR A 298 -15.36 -33.90 -6.54
N LEU A 299 -15.18 -35.02 -5.86
CA LEU A 299 -13.88 -35.63 -5.58
C LEU A 299 -13.54 -36.57 -6.74
N PHE A 300 -12.29 -36.56 -7.20
CA PHE A 300 -11.63 -37.76 -7.68
C PHE A 300 -10.26 -37.90 -7.01
N THR A 301 -10.04 -39.12 -6.54
CA THR A 301 -8.89 -39.66 -5.86
C THR A 301 -7.72 -39.84 -6.82
N ASP A 302 -6.51 -39.43 -6.42
CA ASP A 302 -5.35 -40.28 -6.71
C ASP A 302 -4.25 -40.14 -5.67
N SER A 303 -3.66 -41.28 -5.35
CA SER A 303 -2.65 -41.52 -4.33
C SER A 303 -1.29 -41.73 -5.01
N SER A 304 -0.32 -40.86 -4.76
CA SER A 304 1.10 -41.17 -4.96
C SER A 304 2.02 -40.29 -4.12
N PRO A 305 3.26 -40.74 -3.82
CA PRO A 305 3.94 -40.44 -2.58
C PRO A 305 4.66 -39.10 -2.56
N PHE A 306 4.64 -38.50 -1.37
CA PHE A 306 5.50 -37.44 -0.86
C PHE A 306 6.88 -37.40 -1.54
N LYS A 307 7.11 -36.34 -2.32
CA LYS A 307 8.45 -35.86 -2.67
C LYS A 307 8.75 -34.64 -1.81
N LEU A 308 9.11 -34.93 -0.56
CA LEU A 308 9.52 -33.96 0.44
C LEU A 308 11.00 -33.63 0.16
N LEU A 309 11.29 -32.65 -0.70
CA LEU A 309 12.61 -32.02 -0.92
C LEU A 309 12.48 -30.93 -2.01
N ASP A 310 11.97 -29.74 -1.64
CA ASP A 310 12.33 -28.46 -2.29
C ASP A 310 11.83 -27.19 -1.52
N ASP A 311 10.85 -27.34 -0.62
CA ASP A 311 10.24 -26.18 0.10
C ASP A 311 11.15 -25.40 1.07
N GLN A 312 12.34 -25.91 1.40
CA GLN A 312 13.27 -25.21 2.30
C GLN A 312 14.23 -24.26 1.58
N ALA A 313 14.43 -24.40 0.27
CA ALA A 313 15.28 -23.50 -0.50
C ALA A 313 14.61 -22.14 -0.77
N PHE A 314 13.27 -22.12 -0.80
CA PHE A 314 12.47 -20.94 -1.13
C PHE A 314 12.40 -19.94 0.04
N ARG A 315 12.10 -20.41 1.25
CA ARG A 315 12.06 -19.56 2.46
C ARG A 315 13.40 -18.91 2.82
N LEU A 316 14.52 -19.53 2.43
CA LEU A 316 15.84 -19.01 2.75
C LEU A 316 16.21 -17.82 1.87
N ASN A 317 15.77 -17.77 0.61
CA ASN A 317 16.07 -16.66 -0.29
C ASN A 317 15.33 -15.37 0.10
N ASP A 318 14.06 -15.48 0.50
CA ASP A 318 13.28 -14.32 0.96
C ASP A 318 13.78 -13.80 2.31
N MET A 319 14.07 -14.71 3.25
CA MET A 319 14.69 -14.35 4.53
C MET A 319 16.09 -13.77 4.35
N ASN A 320 16.89 -14.31 3.41
CA ASN A 320 18.21 -13.76 3.11
C ASN A 320 18.11 -12.39 2.45
N ARG A 321 17.05 -12.10 1.69
CA ARG A 321 16.85 -10.80 1.06
C ARG A 321 16.28 -9.77 2.04
N ILE A 322 15.37 -10.16 2.93
CA ILE A 322 15.02 -9.38 4.12
C ILE A 322 16.29 -9.11 4.95
N ALA A 323 17.14 -10.12 5.16
CA ALA A 323 18.40 -9.96 5.88
C ALA A 323 19.45 -9.12 5.12
N GLU A 324 19.45 -9.10 3.78
CA GLU A 324 20.34 -8.25 2.97
C GLU A 324 19.87 -6.78 2.97
N LEU A 325 18.54 -6.57 2.94
CA LEU A 325 17.93 -5.25 3.17
C LEU A 325 18.25 -4.73 4.58
N LEU A 326 18.29 -5.60 5.59
CA LEU A 326 18.70 -5.24 6.94
C LEU A 326 20.23 -5.04 7.08
N ARG A 327 21.06 -5.80 6.36
CA ARG A 327 22.53 -5.69 6.40
C ARG A 327 23.11 -4.48 5.69
N THR A 328 22.38 -3.90 4.74
CA THR A 328 22.79 -2.66 4.07
C THR A 328 22.65 -1.46 5.00
N ASP A 329 21.70 -1.50 5.93
CA ASP A 329 21.47 -0.47 6.95
C ASP A 329 22.57 -0.46 8.04
N ASP A 330 23.01 -1.65 8.50
CA ASP A 330 24.10 -1.77 9.49
C ASP A 330 25.46 -1.27 8.96
N ARG A 331 25.72 -1.39 7.65
CA ARG A 331 26.99 -0.94 7.06
C ARG A 331 27.09 0.59 6.99
N GLU A 332 26.00 1.29 6.66
CA GLU A 332 25.99 2.77 6.70
C GLU A 332 26.05 3.32 8.14
N MET A 333 25.50 2.59 9.13
CA MET A 333 25.62 2.98 10.54
C MET A 333 27.06 2.78 11.09
N SER A 334 27.83 1.84 10.54
CA SER A 334 29.25 1.65 10.90
C SER A 334 30.16 2.74 10.32
N ASP A 335 29.85 3.28 9.15
CA ASP A 335 30.61 4.35 8.50
C ASP A 335 30.34 5.76 9.10
N LEU A 336 29.19 5.96 9.74
CA LEU A 336 28.90 7.18 10.51
C LEU A 336 29.58 7.21 11.90
N SER A 337 30.08 6.08 12.40
CA SER A 337 30.73 5.99 13.72
C SER A 337 32.23 6.36 13.74
N THR A 338 32.85 6.59 12.57
CA THR A 338 34.30 6.87 12.48
C THR A 338 34.67 8.33 12.15
N SER A 339 33.71 9.27 12.18
CA SER A 339 33.96 10.67 11.84
C SER A 339 33.55 11.71 12.90
N GLU A 340 33.67 11.40 14.19
CA GLU A 340 33.66 12.44 15.24
C GLU A 340 34.84 12.32 16.21
N GLY A 341 35.73 13.30 16.13
CA GLY A 341 36.23 13.99 17.32
C GLY A 341 37.27 13.27 18.16
N GLN A 342 38.49 13.17 17.64
CA GLN A 342 39.70 13.12 18.46
C GLN A 342 39.76 14.36 19.38
N THR A 343 39.45 14.19 20.67
CA THR A 343 39.80 15.16 21.71
C THR A 343 40.32 14.44 22.95
N ASP A 344 41.62 14.63 23.16
CA ASP A 344 42.37 14.32 24.38
C ASP A 344 41.71 14.97 25.60
N TRP A 345 41.43 14.17 26.63
CA TRP A 345 41.38 14.62 28.02
C TRP A 345 41.74 13.47 28.99
N LEU A 346 42.86 13.68 29.71
CA LEU A 346 43.31 13.09 30.99
C LEU A 346 43.94 11.68 30.93
N ALA A 347 45.04 11.34 31.63
CA ALA A 347 46.02 12.04 32.44
C ALA A 347 47.10 11.00 32.85
N TRP A 348 48.32 11.49 33.17
CA TRP A 348 49.49 10.82 33.78
C TRP A 348 50.44 10.04 32.88
#